data_AF-A0A2V7GVF3-F1
#
_entry.id   AF-A0A2V7GVF3-F1
#
_cell.length_a   1.000
_cell.length_b   1.000
_cell.length_c   1.000
_cell.angle_alpha   90.00
_cell.angle_beta   90.00
_cell.angle_gamma   90.00
#
_symmetry.space_group_name_H-M   'P 1'
#
loop_
_entity.id
_entity.type
_entity.pdbx_description
1 polymer ?
#
loop_
_entity_poly.entity_id
_entity_poly.type
_entity_poly.pdbx_seq_one_letter_code
_entity_poly.pdbx_strand_id
1 'polypeptide(L)'
;MPQPHFHGGRYLGAPRALFMEAGGSRMPDKTAPMADRHLMSSIARGDVDALRTLCERHSTSVYALAFGILMLPEEAEEVVSETFCYAWNAAARFADMANRSVSAWLMEVARSRARGLLLARGWPLRSALTQAPNAHVIQEFA
;
A
#
# COMPACT_ATOMS: atom_id res chain seq x y z
N MET A 1 -14.17 -13.78 -22.15
CA MET A 1 -13.81 -13.85 -20.72
C MET A 1 -14.30 -12.56 -20.06
N PRO A 2 -15.29 -12.57 -19.15
CA PRO A 2 -15.68 -11.36 -18.42
C PRO A 2 -14.64 -11.05 -17.34
N GLN A 3 -14.34 -9.77 -17.14
CA GLN A 3 -13.41 -9.30 -16.11
C GLN A 3 -14.07 -9.32 -14.72
N PRO A 4 -13.35 -9.66 -13.64
CA PRO A 4 -13.90 -9.53 -12.29
C PRO A 4 -13.92 -8.06 -11.88
N HIS A 5 -15.12 -7.50 -11.76
CA HIS A 5 -15.35 -6.22 -11.11
C HIS A 5 -15.28 -6.40 -9.60
N PHE A 6 -14.23 -5.87 -8.97
CA PHE A 6 -14.15 -5.77 -7.51
C PHE A 6 -14.98 -4.57 -7.04
N HIS A 7 -16.22 -4.83 -6.63
CA HIS A 7 -17.04 -3.87 -5.91
C HIS A 7 -16.86 -4.09 -4.40
N GLY A 8 -16.73 -2.98 -3.66
CA GLY A 8 -16.46 -2.94 -2.22
C GLY A 8 -17.34 -3.89 -1.43
N GLY A 9 -16.70 -4.90 -0.85
CA GLY A 9 -17.29 -5.83 0.09
C GLY A 9 -16.40 -5.88 1.32
N ARG A 10 -16.91 -5.32 2.41
CA ARG A 10 -16.42 -5.46 3.79
C ARG A 10 -15.68 -6.78 4.01
N TYR A 11 -14.36 -6.73 4.18
CA TYR A 11 -13.62 -7.76 4.87
C TYR A 11 -13.91 -7.64 6.38
N LEU A 12 -15.11 -8.08 6.78
CA LEU A 12 -15.48 -8.27 8.17
C LEU A 12 -15.12 -9.71 8.53
N GLY A 13 -13.98 -9.92 9.20
CA GLY A 13 -13.49 -11.29 9.43
C GLY A 13 -12.24 -11.53 10.30
N ALA A 14 -11.87 -10.59 11.20
CA ALA A 14 -11.07 -10.79 12.43
C ALA A 14 -9.54 -11.11 12.34
N PRO A 15 -8.74 -10.77 13.40
CA PRO A 15 -9.14 -10.29 14.73
C PRO A 15 -8.54 -8.95 15.17
N ARG A 16 -9.44 -8.10 15.67
CA ARG A 16 -9.19 -6.91 16.49
C ARG A 16 -8.84 -7.28 17.95
N ALA A 17 -8.01 -8.30 18.14
CA ALA A 17 -7.67 -8.87 19.46
C ALA A 17 -6.19 -9.26 19.64
N LEU A 18 -5.29 -8.90 18.71
CA LEU A 18 -3.88 -9.30 18.75
C LEU A 18 -2.89 -8.20 19.15
N PHE A 19 -3.35 -7.07 19.69
CA PHE A 19 -2.44 -5.94 19.96
C PHE A 19 -2.70 -5.23 21.30
N MET A 20 -2.27 -5.87 22.40
CA MET A 20 -1.83 -5.20 23.64
C MET A 20 -1.03 -6.15 24.56
N GLU A 21 -0.02 -6.87 24.06
CA GLU A 21 0.96 -7.49 24.96
C GLU A 21 2.37 -7.25 24.44
N ALA A 22 3.24 -6.96 25.40
CA ALA A 22 4.49 -6.24 25.24
C ALA A 22 5.62 -7.02 24.54
N GLY A 23 6.57 -6.26 23.98
CA GLY A 23 8.00 -6.59 24.01
C GLY A 23 8.46 -7.82 23.24
N GLY A 24 8.86 -7.63 21.99
CA GLY A 24 9.60 -8.66 21.25
C GLY A 24 10.43 -8.04 20.14
N SER A 25 11.65 -7.61 20.48
CA SER A 25 12.70 -7.30 19.51
C SER A 25 12.99 -8.56 18.69
N ARG A 26 12.23 -8.81 17.62
CA ARG A 26 12.55 -9.85 16.64
C ARG A 26 13.67 -9.28 15.78
N MET A 27 14.92 -9.63 16.12
CA MET A 27 16.06 -9.46 15.21
C MET A 27 15.65 -9.95 13.81
N PRO A 28 15.96 -9.21 12.73
CA PRO A 28 15.65 -9.65 11.38
C PRO A 28 16.41 -10.94 11.11
N ASP A 29 15.66 -12.04 10.98
CA ASP A 29 16.20 -13.32 10.52
C ASP A 29 16.84 -13.09 9.14
N LYS A 30 18.16 -13.24 9.05
CA LYS A 30 18.91 -13.08 7.79
C LYS A 30 18.49 -14.08 6.70
N THR A 31 17.67 -15.07 7.04
CA THR A 31 17.07 -16.04 6.12
C THR A 31 15.78 -15.50 5.47
N ALA A 32 15.10 -14.55 6.12
CA ALA A 32 13.86 -13.94 5.64
C ALA A 32 14.00 -13.19 4.29
N PRO A 33 15.08 -12.44 3.99
CA PRO A 33 15.22 -11.71 2.73
C PRO A 33 15.29 -12.62 1.50
N MET A 34 15.99 -13.77 1.60
CA MET A 34 16.04 -14.75 0.52
C MET A 34 14.72 -15.49 0.37
N ALA A 35 14.06 -15.81 1.48
CA ALA A 35 12.72 -16.42 1.47
C ALA A 35 11.68 -15.49 0.83
N ASP A 36 11.70 -14.19 1.16
CA ASP A 36 10.74 -13.22 0.63
C ASP A 36 10.91 -12.98 -0.88
N ARG A 37 12.14 -12.99 -1.39
CA ARG A 37 12.37 -12.91 -2.84
C ARG A 37 11.84 -14.15 -3.56
N HIS A 38 12.01 -15.32 -2.96
CA HIS A 38 11.44 -16.55 -3.53
C HIS A 38 9.90 -16.47 -3.57
N LEU A 39 9.27 -15.97 -2.51
CA LEU A 39 7.83 -15.70 -2.48
C LEU A 39 7.41 -14.75 -3.62
N MET A 40 8.12 -13.63 -3.82
CA MET A 40 7.84 -12.71 -4.93
C MET A 40 7.96 -13.38 -6.31
N SER A 41 8.93 -14.28 -6.48
CA SER A 41 9.10 -15.03 -7.73
C SER A 41 7.94 -16.02 -7.97
N SER A 42 7.40 -16.62 -6.91
CA SER A 42 6.22 -17.48 -6.98
C SER A 42 4.94 -16.67 -7.25
N ILE A 43 4.79 -15.51 -6.62
CA ILE A 43 3.69 -14.58 -6.87
C ILE A 43 3.67 -14.14 -8.35
N ALA A 44 4.84 -13.88 -8.95
CA ALA A 44 4.94 -13.55 -10.38
C ALA A 44 4.42 -14.67 -11.31
N ARG A 45 4.37 -15.92 -10.83
CA ARG A 45 3.79 -17.07 -11.54
C ARG A 45 2.31 -17.32 -11.20
N GLY A 46 1.70 -16.48 -10.36
CA GLY A 46 0.30 -16.62 -9.93
C GLY A 46 0.09 -17.46 -8.68
N ASP A 47 1.12 -17.69 -7.86
CA ASP A 47 0.99 -18.43 -6.60
C ASP A 47 0.34 -17.57 -5.49
N VAL A 48 -0.92 -17.91 -5.18
CA VAL A 48 -1.71 -17.21 -4.16
C VAL A 48 -1.24 -17.52 -2.73
N ASP A 49 -0.73 -18.73 -2.48
CA ASP A 49 -0.24 -19.11 -1.15
C ASP A 49 1.08 -18.40 -0.83
N ALA A 50 1.91 -18.14 -1.84
CA ALA A 50 3.08 -17.28 -1.70
C ALA A 50 2.70 -15.84 -1.32
N LEU A 51 1.63 -15.29 -1.91
CA LEU A 51 1.11 -13.97 -1.52
C LEU A 51 0.60 -13.99 -0.07
N ARG A 52 -0.17 -15.02 0.32
CA ARG A 52 -0.67 -15.17 1.69
C ARG A 52 0.47 -15.16 2.71
N THR A 53 1.52 -15.94 2.44
CA THR A 53 2.71 -16.01 3.29
C THR A 53 3.39 -14.65 3.40
N LEU A 54 3.47 -13.90 2.30
CA LEU A 54 4.05 -12.55 2.30
C LEU A 54 3.19 -11.57 3.11
N CYS A 55 1.86 -11.64 2.97
CA CYS A 55 0.90 -10.87 3.76
C CYS A 55 1.07 -11.15 5.25
N GLU A 56 1.06 -12.40 5.69
CA GLU A 56 1.20 -12.78 7.09
C GLU A 56 2.50 -12.25 7.72
N ARG A 57 3.59 -12.23 6.96
CA ARG A 57 4.90 -11.75 7.44
C ARG A 57 4.99 -10.24 7.56
N HIS A 58 4.43 -9.49 6.60
CA HIS A 58 4.68 -8.05 6.47
C HIS A 58 3.50 -7.16 6.84
N SER A 59 2.29 -7.72 6.97
CA SER A 59 1.06 -6.95 7.27
C SER A 59 1.17 -6.10 8.53
N THR A 60 1.70 -6.63 9.63
CA THR A 60 1.90 -5.87 10.87
C THR A 60 2.81 -4.65 10.68
N SER A 61 3.93 -4.82 9.99
CA SER A 61 4.89 -3.72 9.76
C SER A 61 4.35 -2.67 8.80
N VAL A 62 3.64 -3.09 7.75
CA VAL A 62 2.98 -2.19 6.81
C VAL A 62 1.85 -1.41 7.49
N TYR A 63 1.04 -2.09 8.31
CA TYR A 63 -0.02 -1.46 9.08
C TYR A 63 0.53 -0.43 10.07
N ALA A 64 1.55 -0.79 10.85
CA ALA A 64 2.17 0.13 11.82
C ALA A 64 2.70 1.40 11.15
N LEU A 65 3.33 1.27 9.97
CA LEU A 65 3.79 2.40 9.18
C LEU A 65 2.63 3.27 8.67
N ALA A 66 1.60 2.66 8.08
CA ALA A 66 0.45 3.37 7.55
C ALA A 66 -0.34 4.10 8.65
N PHE A 67 -0.58 3.40 9.76
CA PHE A 67 -1.26 3.96 10.93
C PHE A 67 -0.48 5.13 11.53
N GLY A 68 0.85 5.03 11.64
CA GLY A 68 1.68 6.15 12.12
C GLY A 68 1.65 7.40 11.23
N ILE A 69 1.28 7.26 9.95
CA ILE A 69 1.13 8.39 9.02
C ILE A 69 -0.30 8.95 9.02
N LEU A 70 -1.30 8.07 9.02
CA LEU A 70 -2.71 8.44 8.80
C LEU A 70 -3.49 8.66 10.08
N MET A 71 -3.07 8.02 11.17
CA MET A 71 -3.73 8.01 12.49
C MET A 71 -5.20 7.57 12.45
N LEU A 72 -5.60 6.87 11.38
CA LEU A 72 -6.94 6.31 11.19
C LEU A 72 -6.81 4.80 10.88
N PRO A 73 -7.52 3.93 11.62
CA PRO A 73 -7.40 2.49 11.44
C PRO A 73 -7.95 2.03 10.09
N GLU A 74 -9.09 2.58 9.65
CA GLU A 74 -9.73 2.20 8.37
C GLU A 74 -8.84 2.49 7.16
N GLU A 75 -8.24 3.69 7.10
CA GLU A 75 -7.33 4.05 6.02
C GLU A 75 -6.02 3.25 6.09
N ALA A 76 -5.56 2.88 7.29
CA ALA A 76 -4.37 2.03 7.43
C ALA A 76 -4.61 0.62 6.89
N GLU A 77 -5.79 0.03 7.16
CA GLU A 77 -6.18 -1.28 6.60
C GLU A 77 -6.33 -1.24 5.06
N GLU A 78 -6.84 -0.13 4.53
CA GLU A 78 -6.91 0.10 3.08
C GLU A 78 -5.51 0.15 2.46
N VAL A 79 -4.58 0.91 3.06
CA VAL A 79 -3.18 0.97 2.59
C VAL A 79 -2.51 -0.41 2.60
N VAL A 80 -2.75 -1.23 3.62
CA VAL A 80 -2.24 -2.60 3.68
C VAL A 80 -2.76 -3.41 2.48
N SER A 81 -4.08 -3.38 2.27
CA SER A 81 -4.73 -4.12 1.18
C SER A 81 -4.24 -3.66 -0.20
N GLU A 82 -4.15 -2.34 -0.43
CA GLU A 82 -3.62 -1.78 -1.67
C GLU A 82 -2.15 -2.14 -1.89
N THR A 83 -1.34 -2.15 -0.84
CA THR A 83 0.10 -2.46 -0.93
C THR A 83 0.29 -3.89 -1.42
N PHE A 84 -0.45 -4.87 -0.88
CA PHE A 84 -0.34 -6.26 -1.32
C PHE A 84 -1.00 -6.51 -2.68
N CYS A 85 -2.10 -5.80 -3.00
CA CYS A 85 -2.67 -5.83 -4.35
C CYS A 85 -1.67 -5.30 -5.39
N TYR A 86 -0.97 -4.20 -5.08
CA TYR A 86 0.11 -3.70 -5.91
C TYR A 86 1.27 -4.70 -5.98
N ALA A 87 1.61 -5.37 -4.87
CA ALA A 87 2.66 -6.38 -4.83
C ALA A 87 2.40 -7.53 -5.80
N TRP A 88 1.16 -8.03 -5.85
CA TRP A 88 0.74 -9.05 -6.82
C TRP A 88 0.97 -8.62 -8.26
N ASN A 89 0.51 -7.41 -8.62
CA ASN A 89 0.61 -6.89 -9.99
C ASN A 89 2.05 -6.53 -10.39
N ALA A 90 2.87 -6.10 -9.44
CA ALA A 90 4.25 -5.68 -9.68
C ALA A 90 5.29 -6.79 -9.47
N ALA A 91 4.87 -8.01 -9.07
CA ALA A 91 5.77 -9.10 -8.73
C ALA A 91 6.73 -9.48 -9.86
N ALA A 92 6.23 -9.56 -11.10
CA ALA A 92 7.06 -9.84 -12.27
C ALA A 92 8.15 -8.77 -12.47
N ARG A 93 7.79 -7.49 -12.34
CA ARG A 93 8.74 -6.36 -12.46
C ARG A 93 9.74 -6.31 -11.32
N PHE A 94 9.35 -6.76 -10.12
CA PHE A 94 10.25 -6.82 -8.97
C PHE A 94 11.31 -7.92 -9.14
N ALA A 95 10.97 -9.04 -9.77
CA ALA A 95 11.91 -10.13 -10.04
C ALA A 95 13.14 -9.66 -10.85
N ASP A 96 12.94 -8.69 -11.74
CA ASP A 96 14.01 -8.07 -12.55
C ASP A 96 14.87 -7.07 -11.76
N MET A 97 14.40 -6.60 -10.59
CA MET A 97 15.13 -5.66 -9.75
C MET A 97 16.13 -6.41 -8.86
N ALA A 98 17.29 -6.73 -9.45
CA ALA A 98 18.36 -7.40 -8.75
C ALA A 98 18.77 -6.62 -7.47
N ASN A 99 18.76 -7.33 -6.35
CA ASN A 99 19.26 -6.90 -5.04
C ASN A 99 18.39 -5.92 -4.23
N ARG A 100 17.12 -5.72 -4.61
CA ARG A 100 16.18 -4.95 -3.77
C ARG A 100 15.58 -5.83 -2.67
N SER A 101 15.51 -5.32 -1.44
CA SER A 101 14.80 -5.98 -0.32
C SER A 101 13.29 -5.85 -0.51
N VAL A 102 12.57 -6.97 -0.43
CA VAL A 102 11.09 -7.01 -0.54
C VAL A 102 10.46 -6.17 0.57
N SER A 103 10.96 -6.31 1.80
CA SER A 103 10.46 -5.54 2.95
C SER A 103 10.65 -4.04 2.72
N ALA A 104 11.84 -3.59 2.30
CA ALA A 104 12.09 -2.17 2.02
C ALA A 104 11.17 -1.63 0.92
N TRP A 105 10.93 -2.41 -0.13
CA TRP A 105 10.04 -2.06 -1.22
C TRP A 105 8.58 -1.97 -0.78
N LEU A 106 8.09 -2.93 0.03
CA LEU A 106 6.74 -2.87 0.59
C LEU A 106 6.56 -1.62 1.47
N MET A 107 7.55 -1.27 2.29
CA MET A 107 7.50 -0.05 3.11
C MET A 107 7.50 1.23 2.25
N GLU A 108 8.23 1.25 1.13
CA GLU A 108 8.24 2.36 0.19
C GLU A 108 6.87 2.55 -0.47
N VAL A 109 6.27 1.46 -0.96
CA VAL A 109 4.92 1.45 -1.54
C VAL A 109 3.90 1.94 -0.51
N ALA A 110 3.88 1.34 0.68
CA ALA A 110 2.93 1.70 1.73
C ALA A 110 3.05 3.17 2.15
N ARG A 111 4.28 3.68 2.31
CA ARG A 111 4.53 5.09 2.63
C ARG A 111 4.02 6.03 1.53
N SER A 112 4.26 5.68 0.27
CA SER A 112 3.78 6.48 -0.87
C SER A 112 2.25 6.56 -0.87
N ARG A 113 1.57 5.44 -0.64
CA ARG A 113 0.11 5.36 -0.56
C ARG A 113 -0.46 6.15 0.62
N ALA A 114 0.07 5.94 1.83
CA ALA A 114 -0.35 6.68 3.01
C ALA A 114 -0.15 8.19 2.85
N ARG A 115 0.98 8.63 2.26
CA ARG A 115 1.18 10.05 1.94
C ARG A 115 0.17 10.56 0.91
N GLY A 116 -0.17 9.75 -0.10
CA GLY A 116 -1.20 10.08 -1.08
C GLY A 116 -2.56 10.36 -0.43
N LEU A 117 -3.01 9.48 0.47
CA LEU A 117 -4.25 9.64 1.23
C LEU A 117 -4.19 10.87 2.15
N LEU A 118 -3.08 11.06 2.88
CA LEU A 118 -2.89 12.22 3.74
C LEU A 118 -2.95 13.53 2.94
N LEU A 119 -2.34 13.58 1.76
CA LEU A 119 -2.40 14.74 0.87
C LEU A 119 -3.82 14.95 0.34
N ALA A 120 -4.54 13.89 -0.03
CA ALA A 120 -5.93 13.99 -0.48
C ALA A 120 -6.86 14.54 0.61
N ARG A 121 -6.64 14.16 1.88
CA ARG A 121 -7.36 14.72 3.04
C ARG A 121 -7.10 16.20 3.24
N GLY A 122 -5.86 16.64 2.99
CA GLY A 122 -5.46 18.05 3.11
C GLY A 122 -5.71 18.91 1.86
N TRP A 123 -6.15 18.32 0.74
CA TRP A 123 -6.22 19.01 -0.55
C TRP A 123 -7.63 19.07 -1.15
N PRO A 124 -8.36 20.18 -0.91
CA PRO A 124 -9.45 20.64 -1.79
C PRO A 124 -9.00 21.69 -2.83
N LEU A 125 -7.71 22.03 -2.93
CA LEU A 125 -7.32 23.33 -3.51
C LEU A 125 -7.25 23.42 -5.05
N ARG A 126 -7.16 22.33 -5.83
CA ARG A 126 -7.07 22.44 -7.31
C ARG A 126 -8.42 22.50 -8.01
N SER A 127 -9.43 21.79 -7.52
CA SER A 127 -10.80 21.88 -8.06
C SER A 127 -11.45 23.21 -7.73
N ALA A 128 -11.14 23.80 -6.55
CA ALA A 128 -11.60 25.12 -6.16
C ALA A 128 -10.95 26.26 -6.98
N LEU A 129 -9.67 26.12 -7.36
CA LEU A 129 -8.98 27.12 -8.20
C LEU A 129 -9.36 27.03 -9.69
N THR A 130 -9.95 25.92 -10.16
CA THR A 130 -10.48 25.80 -11.53
C THR A 130 -11.96 26.20 -11.66
N GLN A 131 -12.67 26.46 -10.56
CA GLN A 131 -14.10 26.83 -10.56
C GLN A 131 -14.35 28.31 -10.20
N ALA A 132 -13.35 29.18 -10.37
CA ALA A 132 -13.59 30.61 -10.44
C ALA A 132 -13.95 31.00 -11.89
N PRO A 133 -15.19 31.44 -12.18
CA PRO A 133 -15.57 31.90 -13.51
C PRO A 133 -15.03 33.32 -13.73
N ASN A 134 -13.73 33.45 -14.03
CA ASN A 134 -13.16 34.69 -14.55
C ASN A 134 -12.59 34.46 -15.95
N ALA A 135 -13.50 34.22 -16.90
CA ALA A 135 -13.24 34.36 -18.33
C ALA A 135 -13.63 35.77 -18.82
N HIS A 136 -13.35 36.80 -18.03
CA HIS A 136 -13.46 38.19 -18.44
C HIS A 136 -12.33 39.00 -17.80
N VAL A 137 -11.81 39.95 -18.56
CA VAL A 137 -10.64 40.81 -18.25
C VAL A 137 -9.30 40.18 -18.64
N ILE A 138 -9.01 40.09 -19.95
CA ILE A 138 -7.87 40.77 -20.60
C ILE A 138 -8.21 40.97 -22.09
N GLN A 139 -8.83 42.09 -22.45
CA GLN A 139 -8.66 42.72 -23.77
C GLN A 139 -8.85 44.24 -23.63
N GLU A 140 -7.83 44.88 -23.06
CA GLU A 140 -7.44 46.22 -23.47
C GLU A 140 -5.95 46.11 -23.82
N PHE A 141 -5.62 46.36 -25.10
CA PHE A 141 -4.38 46.93 -25.63
C PHE A 141 -4.28 46.56 -27.12
N ALA A 142 -4.91 47.39 -27.95
CA ALA A 142 -4.35 48.01 -29.17
C ALA A 142 -5.47 48.73 -29.94
#